data_AF-W7YEG3-F1
#
_entry.id   AF-W7YEG3-F1
#
_cell.length_a   1.000
_cell.length_b   1.000
_cell.length_c   1.000
_cell.angle_alpha   90.00
_cell.angle_beta   90.00
_cell.angle_gamma   90.00
#
_symmetry.space_group_name_H-M   'P 1'
#
loop_
_entity.id
_entity.type
_entity.pdbx_description
1 polymer ?
#
loop_
_entity_poly.entity_id
_entity_poly.type
_entity_poly.pdbx_seq_one_letter_code
_entity_poly.pdbx_strand_id
1 'polypeptide(L)'
;MATEIITTDDLREFKIELLEELEKLLKQNSGSQHKKWLKSYEVKELLNVSSGTLQHLRVSGMLPYTKVGGTIYYDYNDIQNMITQNKCG
;
A
#
# COMPACT_ATOMS: atom_id res chain seq x y z
N MET A 1 5.00 41.62 26.38
CA MET A 1 5.16 40.60 25.32
C MET A 1 4.88 41.33 24.02
N ALA A 2 5.85 41.41 23.11
CA ALA A 2 5.64 42.05 21.82
C ALA A 2 4.68 41.19 21.00
N THR A 3 3.55 41.76 20.60
CA THR A 3 2.61 41.11 19.68
C THR A 3 3.12 41.34 18.28
N GLU A 4 3.65 40.30 17.65
CA GLU A 4 4.00 40.33 16.23
C GLU A 4 2.71 40.50 15.41
N ILE A 5 2.68 41.50 14.53
CA ILE A 5 1.54 41.76 13.67
C ILE A 5 1.72 40.91 12.42
N ILE A 6 0.86 39.90 12.27
CA ILE A 6 0.83 39.07 11.07
C ILE A 6 0.20 39.85 9.91
N THR A 7 0.79 39.79 8.73
CA THR A 7 0.23 40.39 7.52
C THR A 7 -0.65 39.39 6.79
N THR A 8 -1.48 39.88 5.89
CA THR A 8 -2.24 39.01 4.99
C THR A 8 -1.35 38.24 4.01
N ASP A 9 -0.12 38.70 3.78
CA ASP A 9 0.82 38.00 2.90
C ASP A 9 1.39 36.76 3.57
N ASP A 10 1.76 36.88 4.85
CA ASP A 10 2.26 35.76 5.65
C ASP A 10 1.24 34.59 5.69
N LEU A 11 -0.06 34.92 5.74
CA LEU A 11 -1.14 33.92 5.67
C LEU A 11 -1.27 33.26 4.30
N ARG A 12 -0.96 33.99 3.21
CA ARG A 12 -0.97 33.42 1.85
C ARG A 12 0.22 32.49 1.66
N GLU A 13 1.39 32.91 2.11
CA GLU A 13 2.61 32.11 2.05
C GLU A 13 2.42 30.81 2.86
N PHE A 14 1.96 30.92 4.10
CA PHE A 14 1.64 29.76 4.94
C PHE A 14 0.61 28.82 4.27
N LYS A 15 -0.44 29.36 3.65
CA LYS A 15 -1.44 28.54 2.94
C LYS A 15 -0.81 27.76 1.79
N ILE A 16 0.08 28.38 1.02
CA ILE A 16 0.75 27.74 -0.12
C ILE A 16 1.66 26.62 0.38
N GLU A 17 2.50 26.90 1.38
CA GLU A 17 3.39 25.90 1.99
C GLU A 17 2.61 24.71 2.53
N LEU A 18 1.52 24.97 3.27
CA LEU A 18 0.68 23.94 3.86
C LEU A 18 0.02 23.07 2.79
N LEU A 19 -0.45 23.66 1.68
CA LEU A 19 -1.06 22.92 0.58
C LEU A 19 -0.02 22.06 -0.16
N GLU A 20 1.19 22.56 -0.38
CA GLU A 20 2.27 21.78 -0.99
C GLU A 20 2.69 20.60 -0.12
N GLU A 21 2.76 20.80 1.19
CA GLU A 21 3.13 19.75 2.13
C GLU A 21 2.03 18.68 2.25
N LEU A 22 0.75 19.09 2.25
CA LEU A 22 -0.38 18.17 2.12
C LEU A 22 -0.34 17.37 0.81
N GLU A 23 -0.03 18.01 -0.32
CA GLU A 23 0.07 17.32 -1.61
C GLU A 23 1.21 16.29 -1.60
N LYS A 24 2.35 16.63 -0.98
CA LYS A 24 3.47 15.69 -0.80
C LYS A 24 3.08 14.50 0.08
N LEU A 25 2.40 14.74 1.20
CA LEU A 25 1.92 13.67 2.08
C LEU A 25 0.92 12.76 1.36
N LEU A 26 -0.02 13.33 0.60
CA LEU A 26 -0.99 12.56 -0.18
C LEU A 26 -0.32 11.76 -1.30
N LYS A 27 0.70 12.31 -1.97
CA LYS A 27 1.49 11.58 -3.00
C LYS A 27 2.34 10.47 -2.41
N GLN A 28 2.94 10.69 -1.24
CA GLN A 28 3.66 9.65 -0.51
C GLN A 28 2.73 8.52 -0.05
N ASN A 29 1.51 8.87 0.36
CA ASN A 29 0.50 7.89 0.80
C ASN A 29 -0.30 7.26 -0.34
N SER A 30 -0.22 7.82 -1.55
CA SER A 30 -0.60 7.15 -2.81
C SER A 30 0.56 6.36 -3.41
N GLY A 31 1.66 6.23 -2.65
CA GLY A 31 2.64 5.17 -2.78
C GLY A 31 1.92 3.83 -2.81
N SER A 32 1.71 3.38 -4.05
CA SER A 32 1.04 2.16 -4.44
C SER A 32 -0.48 2.16 -4.30
N GLN A 33 -1.15 2.66 -5.35
CA GLN A 33 -2.21 1.83 -5.94
C GLN A 33 -1.57 0.52 -6.42
N HIS A 34 -1.19 -0.36 -5.50
CA HIS A 34 -0.88 -1.74 -5.83
C HIS A 34 -2.13 -2.24 -6.54
N LYS A 35 -1.94 -2.69 -7.78
CA LYS A 35 -2.95 -3.33 -8.59
C LYS A 35 -3.73 -4.28 -7.67
N LYS A 36 -4.99 -3.95 -7.39
CA LYS A 36 -5.77 -4.59 -6.32
C LYS A 36 -5.73 -6.12 -6.44
N TRP A 37 -5.70 -6.59 -7.68
CA TRP A 37 -5.62 -8.00 -8.02
C TRP A 37 -4.28 -8.32 -8.68
N LEU A 38 -3.52 -9.20 -8.04
CA LEU A 38 -2.24 -9.71 -8.50
C LEU A 38 -2.39 -11.11 -9.05
N LYS A 39 -1.75 -11.40 -10.18
CA LYS A 39 -1.67 -12.76 -10.74
C LYS A 39 -0.60 -13.57 -10.03
N SER A 40 -0.64 -14.88 -10.23
CA SER A 40 0.33 -15.81 -9.59
C SER A 40 1.80 -15.49 -9.88
N TYR A 41 2.15 -14.91 -11.02
CA TYR A 41 3.55 -14.50 -11.27
C TYR A 41 3.92 -13.24 -10.47
N GLU A 42 3.04 -12.24 -10.42
CA GLU A 42 3.24 -10.99 -9.67
C GLU A 42 3.40 -11.27 -8.18
N VAL A 43 2.61 -12.19 -7.61
CA VAL A 43 2.73 -12.57 -6.19
C VAL A 43 4.03 -13.31 -5.90
N LYS A 44 4.49 -14.18 -6.81
CA LYS A 44 5.78 -14.86 -6.64
C LYS A 44 6.95 -13.89 -6.62
N GLU A 45 6.92 -12.88 -7.50
CA GLU A 45 7.93 -11.83 -7.52
C GLU A 45 7.85 -10.96 -6.28
N LEU A 46 6.63 -10.57 -5.86
CA LEU A 46 6.39 -9.74 -4.68
C LEU A 46 6.91 -10.39 -3.38
N LEU A 47 6.63 -11.68 -3.19
CA LEU A 47 7.02 -12.42 -1.99
C LEU A 47 8.39 -13.10 -2.12
N ASN A 48 8.98 -13.07 -3.32
CA ASN A 48 10.19 -13.80 -3.68
C ASN A 48 10.11 -15.31 -3.33
N VAL A 49 9.01 -15.96 -3.72
CA VAL A 49 8.73 -17.38 -3.42
C VAL A 49 8.60 -18.26 -4.66
N SER A 50 8.86 -19.56 -4.48
CA SER A 50 8.67 -20.56 -5.53
C SER A 50 7.19 -20.81 -5.83
N SER A 51 6.90 -21.36 -7.02
CA SER A 51 5.53 -21.79 -7.38
C SER A 51 4.98 -22.84 -6.41
N GLY A 52 5.82 -23.73 -5.86
CA GLY A 52 5.42 -24.74 -4.89
C GLY A 52 5.03 -24.12 -3.54
N THR A 53 5.77 -23.11 -3.10
CA THR A 53 5.44 -22.35 -1.88
C THR A 53 4.12 -21.61 -2.05
N LEU A 54 3.91 -20.91 -3.17
CA LEU A 54 2.64 -20.21 -3.43
C LEU A 54 1.46 -21.20 -3.54
N GLN A 55 1.69 -22.39 -4.11
CA GLN A 55 0.70 -23.45 -4.12
C GLN A 55 0.38 -23.93 -2.70
N HIS A 56 1.40 -24.15 -1.87
CA HIS A 56 1.21 -24.54 -0.47
C HIS A 56 0.39 -23.49 0.27
N LEU A 57 0.72 -22.20 0.15
CA LEU A 57 -0.02 -21.10 0.80
C LEU A 57 -1.50 -21.05 0.39
N ARG A 58 -1.83 -21.38 -0.86
CA ARG A 58 -3.22 -21.51 -1.31
C ARG A 58 -3.91 -22.74 -0.74
N VAL A 59 -3.26 -23.90 -0.81
CA VAL A 59 -3.85 -25.18 -0.39
C VAL A 59 -4.02 -25.25 1.12
N SER A 60 -3.11 -24.64 1.88
CA SER A 60 -3.20 -24.51 3.33
C SER A 60 -4.25 -23.49 3.79
N GLY A 61 -4.79 -22.68 2.87
CA GLY A 61 -5.75 -21.61 3.17
C GLY A 61 -5.12 -20.37 3.82
N MET A 62 -3.78 -20.30 3.93
CA MET A 62 -3.09 -19.13 4.48
C MET A 62 -3.19 -17.90 3.59
N LEU A 63 -3.26 -18.10 2.27
CA LEU A 63 -3.43 -17.02 1.30
C LEU A 63 -4.71 -17.23 0.47
N PRO A 64 -5.77 -16.45 0.72
CA PRO A 64 -6.98 -16.46 -0.08
C PRO A 64 -6.68 -16.17 -1.56
N TYR A 65 -7.44 -16.80 -2.45
CA TYR A 65 -7.32 -16.58 -3.88
C TYR A 65 -8.70 -16.57 -4.56
N THR A 66 -8.79 -15.82 -5.65
CA THR A 66 -9.99 -15.78 -6.50
C THR A 66 -9.67 -16.35 -7.88
N LYS A 67 -10.50 -17.26 -8.38
CA LYS A 67 -10.34 -17.85 -9.72
C LYS A 67 -11.38 -17.28 -10.67
N VAL A 68 -10.94 -16.64 -11.74
CA VAL A 68 -11.80 -16.07 -12.79
C VAL A 68 -11.30 -16.56 -14.16
N GLY A 69 -12.15 -17.28 -14.91
CA GLY A 69 -11.80 -17.76 -16.25
C GLY A 69 -10.55 -18.64 -16.31
N GLY A 70 -10.28 -19.43 -15.26
CA GLY A 70 -9.06 -20.26 -15.18
C GLY A 70 -7.82 -19.55 -14.65
N THR A 71 -7.83 -18.22 -14.58
CA THR A 71 -6.72 -17.43 -14.00
C THR A 71 -6.93 -17.21 -12.50
N ILE A 72 -5.85 -17.29 -11.73
CA ILE A 72 -5.88 -17.10 -10.27
C ILE A 72 -5.32 -15.72 -9.92
N TYR A 73 -6.10 -15.01 -9.13
CA TYR A 73 -5.84 -13.67 -8.63
C TYR A 73 -5.77 -13.68 -7.09
N TYR A 74 -5.00 -12.74 -6.55
CA TYR A 74 -4.84 -12.52 -5.13
C TYR A 74 -5.06 -11.05 -4.83
N ASP A 75 -5.76 -10.76 -3.73
CA ASP A 75 -5.89 -9.38 -3.26
C ASP A 75 -4.58 -8.98 -2.55
N TYR A 76 -4.07 -7.79 -2.86
CA TYR A 76 -2.87 -7.27 -2.21
C TYR A 76 -3.04 -7.14 -0.70
N ASN A 77 -4.23 -6.76 -0.23
CA ASN A 77 -4.51 -6.59 1.19
C ASN A 77 -4.45 -7.93 1.93
N ASP A 78 -4.93 -9.01 1.31
CA ASP A 78 -4.85 -10.35 1.88
C ASP A 78 -3.39 -10.82 2.02
N ILE A 79 -2.54 -10.49 1.04
CA ILE A 79 -1.09 -10.76 1.12
C ILE A 79 -0.46 -10.00 2.30
N GLN A 80 -0.75 -8.71 2.45
CA GLN A 80 -0.24 -7.90 3.57
C GLN A 80 -0.73 -8.41 4.92
N ASN A 81 -2.00 -8.78 5.02
CA ASN A 81 -2.57 -9.36 6.23
C ASN A 81 -1.85 -10.66 6.58
N MET A 82 -1.66 -11.57 5.61
CA MET A 82 -0.93 -12.83 5.83
C MET A 82 0.49 -12.58 6.37
N ILE A 83 1.24 -11.64 5.78
CA ILE A 83 2.60 -11.31 6.24
C ILE A 83 2.56 -10.79 7.69
N THR A 84 1.61 -9.91 8.00
CA THR A 84 1.48 -9.29 9.32
C THR A 84 1.11 -10.33 10.38
N GLN A 85 0.20 -11.27 10.06
CA GLN A 85 -0.18 -12.37 10.96
C GLN A 85 0.98 -13.35 11.22
N ASN A 86 1.86 -13.56 10.25
CA ASN A 86 3.04 -14.43 10.39
C ASN A 86 4.29 -13.70 10.89
N LYS A 87 4.19 -12.42 11.28
CA LYS A 87 5.31 -11.65 11.79
C LYS A 87 5.66 -12.13 13.20
N CYS A 88 6.70 -12.93 13.32
CA CYS A 88 7.29 -13.27 14.62
C CYS A 88 8.20 -12.13 15.09
N GLY A 89 8.00 -11.69 16.34
CA GLY A 89 8.85 -10.73 17.05
C GLY A 89 9.79 -11.40 18.03
#